data_AF-A0A8T6VR73-F1
#
_entry.id   AF-A0A8T6VR73-F1
#
_cell.length_a   1.000
_cell.length_b   1.000
_cell.length_c   1.000
_cell.angle_alpha   90.00
_cell.angle_beta   90.00
_cell.angle_gamma   90.00
#
_symmetry.space_group_name_H-M   'P 1'
#
loop_
_entity.id
_entity.type
_entity.pdbx_description
1 polymer ?
#
loop_
_entity_poly.entity_id
_entity_poly.type
_entity_poly.pdbx_seq_one_letter_code
_entity_poly.pdbx_strand_id
1 'polypeptide(L)' 'MKVAVSSAGEGLDAQVDPRFGRCQFFVIVDSETMQHETVPNTAAGAMRGAGIPLF' A
#
# COMPACT_ATOMS: atom_id res chain seq x y z
N MET A 1 -11.92 -7.06 -9.72
CA MET A 1 -11.10 -7.59 -8.60
C MET A 1 -10.12 -6.50 -8.16
N LYS A 2 -9.91 -6.29 -6.85
CA LYS A 2 -8.97 -5.27 -6.36
C LYS A 2 -7.65 -5.90 -5.91
N VAL A 3 -6.53 -5.34 -6.34
CA VAL A 3 -5.17 -5.79 -6.01
C VAL A 3 -4.45 -4.66 -5.29
N ALA A 4 -3.88 -4.95 -4.12
CA ALA A 4 -3.05 -4.00 -3.38
C ALA A 4 -1.57 -4.28 -3.65
N VAL A 5 -0.81 -3.25 -4.05
CA VAL A 5 0.62 -3.32 -4.34
C VAL A 5 1.38 -2.42 -3.37
N SER A 6 2.44 -2.94 -2.76
CA SER A 6 3.32 -2.14 -1.90
C SER A 6 4.18 -1.21 -2.74
N SER A 7 4.17 0.09 -2.41
CA SER A 7 4.85 1.12 -3.18
C SER A 7 5.75 2.00 -2.30
N ALA A 8 6.87 2.42 -2.86
CA ALA A 8 7.80 3.36 -2.26
C ALA A 8 7.39 4.83 -2.51
N GLY A 9 6.36 5.07 -3.33
CA GLY A 9 5.85 6.40 -3.66
C GLY A 9 4.39 6.38 -4.13
N GLU A 10 3.89 7.53 -4.57
CA GLU A 10 2.50 7.67 -5.02
C GLU A 10 2.33 7.30 -6.49
N GLY A 11 1.17 6.71 -6.82
CA GLY A 11 0.81 6.38 -8.20
C GLY A 11 1.41 5.07 -8.74
N LEU A 12 1.04 4.75 -9.98
CA LEU A 12 1.43 3.49 -10.66
C LEU A 12 2.89 3.47 -11.14
N ASP A 13 3.51 4.63 -11.33
CA ASP A 13 4.90 4.74 -11.79
C ASP A 13 5.92 4.61 -10.66
N ALA A 14 5.45 4.61 -9.41
CA ALA A 14 6.30 4.46 -8.25
C ALA A 14 6.90 3.05 -8.16
N GLN A 15 8.12 2.96 -7.66
CA GLN A 15 8.79 1.67 -7.49
C GLN A 15 8.08 0.83 -6.42
N VAL A 16 7.96 -0.47 -6.69
CA VAL A 16 7.44 -1.44 -5.72
C VAL A 16 8.35 -1.49 -4.50
N ASP A 17 7.78 -1.31 -3.30
CA ASP A 17 8.54 -1.49 -2.06
C ASP A 17 8.55 -2.99 -1.69
N PRO A 18 9.73 -3.61 -1.54
CA PRO A 18 9.82 -5.03 -1.18
C PRO A 18 9.30 -5.34 0.24
N ARG A 19 9.17 -4.32 1.10
CA ARG A 19 8.73 -4.48 2.50
C ARG A 19 7.23 -4.27 2.60
N PHE A 20 6.43 -5.22 2.12
CA PHE A 20 4.97 -5.07 2.03
C PHE A 20 4.30 -4.48 3.29
N GLY A 21 4.56 -5.03 4.49
CA GLY A 21 3.94 -4.53 5.73
C GLY A 21 4.44 -3.17 6.22
N ARG A 22 5.52 -2.63 5.63
CA ARG A 22 6.18 -1.37 6.01
C ARG A 22 6.45 -0.46 4.82
N CYS A 23 5.79 -0.71 3.69
CA CYS A 23 5.88 0.18 2.55
C CYS A 23 5.33 1.55 2.94
N GLN A 24 5.73 2.59 2.23
CA GLN A 24 5.24 3.93 2.50
C GLN A 24 3.79 4.11 2.04
N PHE A 25 3.43 3.44 0.93
CA PHE A 25 2.11 3.54 0.31
C PHE A 25 1.63 2.17 -0.16
N PHE A 26 0.31 1.98 -0.20
CA PHE A 26 -0.34 0.91 -0.92
C PHE A 26 -1.07 1.49 -2.13
N VAL A 27 -0.79 0.96 -3.32
CA VAL A 27 -1.54 1.31 -4.53
C VAL A 27 -2.57 0.21 -4.74
N ILE A 28 -3.85 0.55 -4.61
CA ILE A 28 -4.95 -0.38 -4.85
C ILE A 28 -5.41 -0.18 -6.29
N VAL A 29 -5.34 -1.24 -7.09
CA VAL A 29 -5.69 -1.24 -8.50
C VAL A 29 -6.88 -2.16 -8.72
N ASP A 30 -7.87 -1.68 -9.45
CA ASP A 30 -8.94 -2.52 -9.97
C ASP A 30 -8.50 -3.16 -11.28
N SER A 31 -8.38 -4.49 -11.30
CA SER A 31 -7.89 -5.23 -12.48
C SER A 31 -8.88 -5.24 -13.66
N GLU A 32 -10.13 -4.86 -13.44
CA GLU A 32 -11.16 -4.83 -14.50
C GLU A 32 -11.23 -3.45 -15.15
N THR A 33 -11.06 -2.38 -14.37
CA THR A 33 -11.19 -1.00 -14.87
C THR A 33 -9.86 -0.26 -15.01
N MET A 34 -8.76 -0.84 -14.50
CA MET A 34 -7.44 -0.20 -14.38
C MET A 34 -7.44 1.09 -13.56
N GLN A 35 -8.53 1.37 -12.82
CA GLN A 35 -8.56 2.46 -11.85
C GLN A 35 -7.63 2.15 -10.69
N HIS A 36 -6.96 3.17 -10.17
CA HIS A 36 -6.05 3.02 -9.05
C HIS A 36 -6.24 4.14 -8.04
N GLU A 37 -6.02 3.80 -6.77
CA GLU A 37 -5.97 4.71 -5.64
C GLU A 37 -4.69 4.47 -4.85
N THR A 38 -4.07 5.54 -4.36
CA THR A 38 -2.89 5.44 -3.49
C THR A 38 -3.29 5.74 -2.05
N VAL A 39 -2.93 4.84 -1.14
CA VAL A 39 -3.23 4.93 0.28
C VAL A 39 -1.92 4.98 1.07
N PRO A 40 -1.63 6.05 1.85
CA PRO A 40 -0.44 6.09 2.68
C PRO A 40 -0.53 5.09 3.83
N ASN A 41 0.57 4.38 4.11
CA ASN A 41 0.67 3.43 5.20
C ASN A 41 1.13 4.14 6.49
N THR A 42 0.16 4.65 7.25
CA THR A 42 0.42 5.32 8.55
C THR A 42 1.06 4.39 9.58
N ALA A 43 0.96 3.07 9.39
CA ALA A 43 1.53 2.05 10.25
C ALA A 43 2.98 1.64 9.87
N ALA A 44 3.57 2.21 8.83
CA ALA A 44 4.89 1.82 8.33
C ALA A 44 6.01 1.91 9.40
N GLY A 45 5.87 2.84 10.35
CA GLY A 45 6.80 3.04 11.47
C GLY A 45 6.56 2.15 12.70
N ALA A 46 5.57 1.27 12.68
CA ALA A 46 5.25 0.44 13.84
C ALA A 46 6.39 -0.55 14.17
N MET A 47 6.79 -0.58 15.45
CA MET A 47 7.92 -1.39 15.93
C MET A 47 7.63 -2.90 15.90
N ARG A 48 6.35 -3.30 15.95
CA ARG A 48 5.86 -4.69 15.86
C ARG A 48 4.79 -4.81 14.78
N GLY A 49 4.25 -6.02 14.57
CA GLY A 49 3.14 -6.24 13.65
C GLY A 49 2.00 -5.27 13.95
N ALA A 50 1.71 -4.38 12.99
CA ALA A 50 0.79 -3.27 13.20
C ALA A 50 -0.69 -3.65 13.24
N GLY A 51 -1.00 -4.95 13.07
CA GLY A 51 -2.35 -5.51 13.20
C GLY A 51 -3.41 -4.73 12.44
N ILE A 52 -4.66 -4.93 12.87
CA ILE A 52 -5.74 -4.01 12.55
C ILE A 52 -5.78 -3.03 13.73
N PRO A 53 -5.61 -1.71 13.52
CA PRO A 53 -5.80 -0.76 14.60
C PRO A 53 -7.23 -0.91 15.13
N LEU A 54 -7.35 -1.19 16.43
CA LEU A 54 -8.63 -1.32 17.13
C LEU A 54 -9.17 0.07 17.50
N PHE A 55 -9.41 0.94 16.53
CA PHE A 55 -10.22 2.16 16.70
C PHE A 55 -10.79 2.63 15.36
#